data_AF-A0AB34K558-F1
#
_entry.id   AF-A0AB34K558-F1
#
_cell.length_a   1.000
_cell.length_b   1.000
_cell.length_c   1.000
_cell.angle_alpha   90.00
_cell.angle_beta   90.00
_cell.angle_gamma   90.00
#
_symmetry.space_group_name_H-M   'P 1'
#
loop_
_entity.id
_entity.type
_entity.pdbx_description
1 polymer ?
#
loop_
_entity_poly.entity_id
_entity_poly.type
_entity_poly.pdbx_seq_one_letter_code
_entity_poly.pdbx_strand_id
1 'polypeptide(L)'
;MNDLANKRYMETLDKEKALRRVWMEHDAQKQIFETRSEEMRQLSHLNATLEEACGDPAKYRGAHYKPPSRRQQLVGLRNEIRSTLAVVEQKLEEELNKKVEVDPVVLDAREKAKERMKLPIHLRGSAVLNQTA
;
A
#
# COMPACT_ATOMS: atom_id res chain seq x y z
N MET A 1 -29.81 -24.36 17.25
CA MET A 1 -29.46 -23.12 16.54
C MET A 1 -30.16 -23.14 15.18
N ASN A 2 -30.72 -22.01 14.74
CA ASN A 2 -31.55 -21.94 13.53
C ASN A 2 -30.64 -21.75 12.30
N ASP A 3 -30.69 -22.67 11.32
CA ASP A 3 -29.75 -22.71 10.17
C ASP A 3 -29.75 -21.41 9.35
N LEU A 4 -30.90 -20.74 9.28
CA LEU A 4 -31.04 -19.44 8.61
C LEU A 4 -30.26 -18.32 9.30
N ALA A 5 -30.19 -18.35 10.64
CA ALA A 5 -29.44 -17.37 11.42
C ALA A 5 -27.93 -17.57 11.29
N ASN A 6 -27.48 -18.83 11.27
CA ASN A 6 -26.08 -19.18 11.00
C ASN A 6 -25.64 -18.76 9.59
N LYS A 7 -26.49 -18.97 8.59
CA LYS A 7 -26.20 -18.55 7.21
C LYS A 7 -26.05 -17.04 7.09
N ARG A 8 -26.97 -16.26 7.67
CA ARG A 8 -26.89 -14.80 7.70
C ARG A 8 -25.64 -14.30 8.44
N TYR A 9 -25.29 -14.94 9.56
CA TYR A 9 -24.09 -14.60 10.32
C TYR A 9 -22.80 -14.83 9.52
N MET A 10 -22.69 -15.96 8.82
CA MET A 10 -21.54 -16.23 7.95
C MET A 10 -21.46 -15.24 6.78
N GLU A 11 -22.59 -14.91 6.14
CA GLU A 11 -22.64 -13.90 5.09
C GLU A 11 -22.21 -12.51 5.57
N THR A 12 -22.59 -12.11 6.79
CA THR A 12 -22.10 -10.84 7.37
C THR A 12 -20.61 -10.88 7.68
N LEU A 13 -20.10 -12.02 8.16
CA LEU A 13 -18.69 -12.21 8.47
C LEU A 13 -17.83 -12.12 7.19
N ASP A 14 -18.31 -12.71 6.08
CA ASP A 14 -17.62 -12.67 4.81
C ASP A 14 -17.59 -11.26 4.20
N LYS A 15 -18.69 -10.50 4.34
CA LYS A 15 -18.75 -9.07 3.97
C LYS A 15 -17.76 -8.24 4.80
N GLU A 16 -17.69 -8.45 6.10
CA GLU A 16 -16.72 -7.77 6.98
C GLU A 16 -15.27 -8.10 6.56
N LYS A 17 -14.97 -9.37 6.29
CA LYS A 17 -13.63 -9.79 5.82
C LYS A 17 -13.27 -9.20 4.47
N ALA A 18 -14.25 -9.02 3.58
CA ALA A 18 -14.03 -8.37 2.29
C ALA A 18 -13.73 -6.88 2.49
N LEU A 19 -14.52 -6.18 3.31
CA LEU A 19 -14.29 -4.77 3.63
C LEU A 19 -12.92 -4.53 4.29
N ARG A 20 -12.50 -5.40 5.22
CA ARG A 20 -11.18 -5.31 5.85
C ARG A 20 -10.03 -5.48 4.85
N ARG A 21 -10.19 -6.34 3.84
CA ARG A 21 -9.18 -6.50 2.77
C ARG A 21 -9.06 -5.24 1.93
N VAL A 22 -10.18 -4.68 1.50
CA VAL A 22 -10.21 -3.41 0.74
C VAL A 22 -9.60 -2.27 1.54
N TRP A 23 -9.87 -2.21 2.85
CA TRP A 23 -9.28 -1.20 3.72
C TRP A 23 -7.76 -1.35 3.87
N MET A 24 -7.26 -2.57 4.03
CA MET A 24 -5.81 -2.82 4.09
C MET A 24 -5.12 -2.47 2.77
N GLU A 25 -5.72 -2.79 1.63
CA GLU A 25 -5.21 -2.39 0.31
C GLU A 25 -5.17 -0.85 0.17
N HIS A 26 -6.23 -0.17 0.59
CA HIS A 26 -6.29 1.30 0.59
C HIS A 26 -5.23 1.94 1.50
N ASP A 27 -5.01 1.41 2.70
CA ASP A 27 -4.00 1.93 3.62
C ASP A 27 -2.57 1.71 3.10
N ALA A 28 -2.30 0.56 2.46
CA ALA A 28 -1.01 0.31 1.80
C ALA A 28 -0.77 1.29 0.64
N GLN A 29 -1.78 1.55 -0.19
CA GLN A 29 -1.69 2.55 -1.26
C GLN A 29 -1.45 3.96 -0.73
N LYS A 30 -2.10 4.31 0.39
CA LYS A 30 -1.94 5.64 1.00
C LYS A 30 -0.50 5.93 1.42
N GLN A 31 0.26 4.92 1.85
CA GLN A 31 1.68 5.06 2.20
C GLN A 31 2.55 5.48 0.99
N ILE A 32 2.19 5.07 -0.23
CA ILE A 32 2.91 5.48 -1.45
C ILE A 32 2.73 6.99 -1.71
N PHE A 33 1.52 7.51 -1.45
CA PHE A 33 1.20 8.93 -1.66
C PHE A 33 1.52 9.83 -0.45
N GLU A 34 2.11 9.29 0.61
CA GLU A 34 2.52 10.11 1.74
C GLU A 34 3.59 11.12 1.34
N THR A 35 3.48 12.34 1.86
CA THR A 35 4.44 13.45 1.65
C THR A 35 5.86 13.16 2.14
N ARG A 36 6.05 12.08 2.91
CA ARG A 36 7.35 11.59 3.35
C ARG A 36 8.03 10.67 2.32
N SER A 37 7.29 10.14 1.35
CA SER A 37 7.86 9.36 0.25
C SER A 37 8.85 10.21 -0.54
N GLU A 38 9.94 9.57 -0.98
CA GLU A 38 10.99 10.24 -1.72
C GLU A 38 10.48 10.75 -3.07
N GLU A 39 9.60 9.98 -3.71
CA GLU A 39 9.01 10.32 -5.00
C GLU A 39 8.07 11.52 -4.91
N MET A 40 7.23 11.63 -3.88
CA MET A 40 6.38 12.82 -3.70
C MET A 40 7.19 14.06 -3.33
N ARG A 41 8.31 13.89 -2.61
CA ARG A 41 9.24 14.99 -2.34
C ARG A 41 9.91 15.47 -3.62
N GLN A 42 10.36 14.55 -4.48
CA GLN A 42 10.92 14.86 -5.79
C GLN A 42 9.89 15.55 -6.69
N LEU A 43 8.65 15.06 -6.76
CA LEU A 43 7.58 15.71 -7.52
C LEU A 43 7.26 17.13 -7.02
N SER A 44 7.24 17.33 -5.70
CA SER A 44 7.04 18.66 -5.10
C SER A 44 8.18 19.62 -5.47
N HIS A 45 9.43 19.15 -5.43
CA HIS A 45 10.58 19.94 -5.86
C HIS A 45 10.52 20.29 -7.35
N LEU A 46 10.23 19.31 -8.21
CA LEU A 46 10.09 19.52 -9.66
C LEU A 46 8.95 20.49 -9.99
N ASN A 47 7.85 20.46 -9.23
CA ASN A 47 6.76 21.43 -9.39
C ASN A 47 7.22 22.85 -9.04
N ALA A 48 7.95 23.03 -7.93
CA ALA A 48 8.51 24.33 -7.56
C ALA A 48 9.49 24.85 -8.63
N THR A 49 10.36 23.99 -9.17
CA THR A 49 11.29 24.34 -10.26
C THR A 49 10.54 24.70 -11.55
N LEU A 50 9.44 24.02 -11.84
CA LEU A 50 8.60 24.32 -12.99
C LEU A 50 7.86 25.66 -12.83
N GLU A 51 7.33 25.95 -11.64
CA GLU A 51 6.72 27.24 -11.31
C GLU A 51 7.72 28.39 -11.44
N GLU A 52 8.97 28.18 -11.02
CA GLU A 52 10.05 29.15 -11.18
C GLU A 52 10.44 29.34 -12.66
N ALA A 53 10.59 28.24 -13.41
CA ALA A 53 10.94 28.28 -14.82
C ALA A 53 9.83 28.85 -15.72
N CYS A 54 8.57 28.67 -15.35
CA CYS A 54 7.38 29.25 -16.00
C CYS A 54 7.06 30.66 -15.48
N GLY A 55 7.67 31.07 -14.36
CA GLY A 55 7.53 32.38 -13.76
C GLY A 55 7.89 33.52 -14.71
N ASP A 56 7.37 34.70 -14.38
CA ASP A 56 7.48 35.89 -15.22
C ASP A 56 8.95 36.35 -15.30
N PRO A 57 9.62 36.29 -16.47
CA PRO A 57 11.04 36.59 -16.59
C PRO A 57 11.37 38.05 -16.23
N ALA A 58 10.36 38.92 -16.20
CA ALA A 58 10.50 40.29 -15.73
C ALA A 58 10.91 40.42 -14.25
N LYS A 59 10.67 39.38 -13.42
CA LYS A 59 11.07 39.35 -12.00
C LYS A 59 12.55 39.06 -11.78
N TYR A 60 13.26 38.53 -12.78
CA TYR A 60 14.66 38.11 -12.70
C TYR A 60 15.60 38.97 -13.56
N ARG A 61 15.24 40.24 -13.80
CA ARG A 61 16.08 41.21 -14.52
C ARG A 61 17.31 41.56 -13.68
N GLY A 62 18.41 40.84 -13.89
CA GLY A 62 19.69 41.17 -13.26
C GLY A 62 20.86 40.27 -13.63
N ALA A 63 20.63 39.06 -14.14
CA ALA A 63 21.70 38.14 -14.46
C ALA A 63 21.94 38.04 -15.98
N HIS A 64 23.11 38.52 -16.44
CA HIS A 64 23.67 38.20 -17.75
C HIS A 64 24.11 36.73 -17.79
N TYR A 65 23.16 35.80 -17.73
CA TYR A 65 23.41 34.39 -17.94
C TYR A 65 22.67 34.00 -19.21
N LYS A 66 23.36 33.51 -20.25
CA LYS A 66 22.72 32.84 -21.39
C LYS A 66 22.32 31.46 -20.87
N PRO A 67 21.08 31.24 -20.41
CA PRO A 67 20.71 29.95 -19.88
C PRO A 67 20.66 28.96 -21.06
N PRO A 68 20.71 27.64 -20.80
CA PRO A 68 20.20 26.67 -21.76
C PRO A 68 18.84 27.15 -22.27
N SER A 69 18.50 26.87 -23.53
CA SER A 69 17.21 27.29 -24.08
C SER A 69 16.09 26.94 -23.09
N ARG A 70 15.26 27.90 -22.68
CA ARG A 70 14.14 27.68 -21.74
C ARG A 70 13.32 26.44 -22.14
N ARG A 71 13.23 26.19 -23.46
CA ARG A 71 12.64 24.99 -24.05
C ARG A 71 13.36 23.69 -23.64
N GLN A 72 14.70 23.64 -23.66
CA GLN A 72 15.48 22.48 -23.22
C GLN A 72 15.30 22.21 -21.72
N GLN A 73 15.27 23.25 -20.89
CA GLN A 73 15.04 23.12 -19.45
C GLN A 73 13.65 22.55 -19.16
N LEU A 74 12.61 23.07 -19.82
CA LEU A 74 11.25 22.56 -19.70
C LEU A 74 11.11 21.11 -20.21
N VAL A 75 11.85 20.75 -21.27
CA VAL A 75 11.88 19.35 -21.77
C VAL A 75 12.58 18.43 -20.77
N GLY A 76 13.66 18.86 -20.12
CA GLY A 76 14.32 18.13 -19.04
C GLY A 76 13.38 17.89 -17.86
N LEU A 77 12.79 18.95 -17.32
CA LEU A 77 11.82 18.88 -16.21
C LEU A 77 10.62 17.98 -16.55
N ARG A 78 10.09 18.07 -17.77
CA ARG A 78 8.99 17.19 -18.21
C ARG A 78 9.41 15.72 -18.20
N ASN A 79 10.61 15.40 -18.65
CA ASN A 79 11.09 14.02 -18.69
C ASN A 79 11.34 13.49 -17.26
N GLU A 80 11.87 14.33 -16.37
CA GLU A 80 12.06 13.99 -14.95
C GLU A 80 10.72 13.73 -14.24
N ILE A 81 9.73 14.61 -14.41
CA ILE A 81 8.36 14.40 -13.88
C ILE A 81 7.78 13.07 -14.37
N ARG A 82 7.90 12.78 -15.67
CA ARG A 82 7.42 11.52 -16.24
C ARG A 82 8.13 10.31 -15.64
N SER A 83 9.44 10.40 -15.43
CA SER A 83 10.22 9.32 -14.83
C SER A 83 9.78 9.07 -13.39
N THR A 84 9.63 10.12 -12.58
CA THR A 84 9.20 9.98 -11.18
C THR A 84 7.77 9.43 -11.09
N LEU A 85 6.86 9.85 -11.98
CA LEU A 85 5.51 9.28 -12.04
C LEU A 85 5.52 7.79 -12.40
N ALA A 86 6.35 7.36 -13.35
CA ALA A 86 6.47 5.95 -13.70
C ALA A 86 6.98 5.10 -12.52
N VAL A 87 7.87 5.65 -11.69
CA VAL A 87 8.33 4.99 -10.45
C VAL A 87 7.18 4.84 -9.43
N VAL A 88 6.34 5.87 -9.29
CA VAL A 88 5.15 5.81 -8.42
C VAL A 88 4.15 4.76 -8.92
N GLU A 89 3.89 4.72 -10.22
CA GLU A 89 3.03 3.70 -10.85
C GLU A 89 3.57 2.29 -10.61
N GLN A 90 4.87 2.08 -10.79
CA GLN A 90 5.50 0.79 -10.51
C GLN A 90 5.36 0.38 -9.03
N LYS A 91 5.61 1.29 -8.09
CA LYS A 91 5.42 1.00 -6.65
C LYS A 91 3.97 0.65 -6.32
N LEU A 92 3.01 1.33 -6.96
CA LEU A 92 1.59 1.03 -6.82
C LEU A 92 1.25 -0.38 -7.31
N GLU A 93 1.78 -0.77 -8.47
CA GLU A 93 1.63 -2.13 -9.00
C GLU A 93 2.29 -3.18 -8.11
N GLU A 94 3.46 -2.89 -7.54
CA GLU A 94 4.14 -3.79 -6.61
C GLU A 94 3.34 -3.99 -5.31
N GLU A 95 2.81 -2.92 -4.70
CA GLU A 95 1.93 -3.02 -3.53
C GLU A 95 0.61 -3.74 -3.83
N LEU A 96 0.02 -3.52 -5.01
CA LEU A 96 -1.17 -4.25 -5.46
C LEU A 96 -0.90 -5.75 -5.67
N ASN A 97 0.31 -6.11 -6.09
CA ASN A 97 0.70 -7.49 -6.35
C ASN A 97 1.32 -8.18 -5.13
N LYS A 98 1.66 -7.45 -4.06
CA LYS A 98 2.11 -8.04 -2.79
C LYS A 98 0.98 -8.89 -2.21
N LYS A 99 1.16 -10.20 -2.30
CA LYS A 99 0.30 -11.14 -1.57
C LYS A 99 0.50 -10.85 -0.08
N VAL A 100 -0.60 -10.61 0.63
CA VAL A 100 -0.62 -10.50 2.09
C VAL A 100 0.03 -11.76 2.66
N GLU A 101 1.27 -11.65 3.12
CA GLU A 101 1.89 -12.72 3.89
C GLU A 101 1.05 -12.91 5.14
N VAL A 102 0.53 -14.12 5.32
CA VAL A 102 -0.29 -14.46 6.47
C VAL A 102 0.65 -14.45 7.68
N ASP A 103 0.31 -13.64 8.69
CA ASP A 103 1.07 -13.54 9.94
C ASP A 103 1.43 -14.95 10.48
N PRO A 104 2.71 -15.21 10.81
CA PRO A 104 3.15 -16.51 11.32
C PRO A 104 2.34 -16.99 12.54
N VAL A 105 1.82 -16.09 13.38
CA VAL A 105 0.96 -16.45 14.51
C VAL A 105 -0.39 -17.00 14.02
N VAL A 106 -0.93 -16.44 12.94
CA VAL A 106 -2.18 -16.90 12.32
C VAL A 106 -1.99 -18.24 11.62
N LEU A 107 -0.82 -18.49 11.03
CA LEU A 107 -0.45 -19.80 10.47
C LEU A 107 -0.36 -20.86 11.58
N ASP A 108 0.36 -20.59 12.66
CA ASP A 108 0.48 -21.50 13.81
C ASP A 108 -0.89 -21.78 14.46
N ALA A 109 -1.73 -20.76 14.62
CA ALA A 109 -3.09 -20.93 15.11
C ALA A 109 -3.96 -21.80 14.18
N ARG A 110 -3.80 -21.67 12.86
CA ARG A 110 -4.49 -22.51 11.87
C ARG A 110 -4.03 -23.96 11.94
N GLU A 111 -2.72 -24.21 12.07
CA GLU A 111 -2.18 -25.55 12.22
C GLU A 111 -2.66 -26.22 13.49
N LYS A 112 -2.58 -25.52 14.64
CA LYS A 112 -3.11 -26.00 15.92
C LYS A 112 -4.61 -26.29 15.86
N ALA A 113 -5.39 -25.43 15.20
CA ALA A 113 -6.83 -25.67 15.01
C ALA A 113 -7.09 -26.89 14.13
N LYS A 114 -6.32 -27.09 13.06
CA LYS A 114 -6.42 -28.24 12.16
C LYS A 114 -6.07 -29.55 12.88
N GLU A 115 -5.03 -29.55 13.70
CA GLU A 115 -4.69 -30.71 14.55
C GLU A 115 -5.81 -31.02 15.55
N ARG A 116 -6.38 -30.01 16.22
CA ARG A 116 -7.51 -30.21 17.13
C ARG A 116 -8.76 -30.76 16.43
N MET A 117 -9.00 -30.39 15.17
CA MET A 117 -10.14 -30.90 14.40
C MET A 117 -10.02 -32.40 14.07
N LYS A 118 -8.83 -33.00 14.12
CA LYS A 118 -8.65 -34.45 13.99
C LYS A 118 -9.17 -35.21 15.20
N LEU A 119 -9.32 -34.54 16.36
CA LEU A 119 -9.88 -35.15 17.56
C LEU A 119 -11.41 -35.32 17.42
N PRO A 120 -11.98 -36.37 18.03
CA PRO A 120 -13.41 -36.52 18.21
C PRO A 120 -14.03 -35.26 18.84
N ILE A 121 -15.28 -34.91 18.46
CA ILE A 121 -15.95 -33.64 18.83
C ILE A 121 -15.90 -33.34 20.33
N HIS A 122 -16.04 -34.37 21.18
CA HIS A 122 -16.00 -34.25 22.63
C HIS A 122 -14.61 -33.97 23.22
N LEU A 123 -13.53 -34.14 22.44
CA LEU A 123 -12.13 -33.89 22.84
C LEU A 123 -11.55 -32.60 22.23
N ARG A 124 -12.28 -31.91 21.35
CA ARG A 124 -11.80 -30.67 20.69
C ARG A 124 -11.68 -29.47 21.64
N GLY A 125 -12.33 -29.52 22.80
CA GLY A 125 -12.31 -28.48 23.84
C GLY A 125 -11.53 -28.84 25.09
N SER A 126 -11.05 -30.08 25.24
CA SER A 126 -10.18 -30.46 26.36
C SER A 126 -8.76 -29.98 26.07
N ALA A 127 -8.10 -29.37 27.06
CA ALA A 127 -6.67 -29.14 26.99
C ALA A 127 -5.98 -30.47 26.69
N VAL A 128 -5.20 -30.54 25.61
CA VAL A 128 -4.39 -31.71 25.31
C VAL A 128 -3.32 -31.76 26.42
N LEU A 129 -3.56 -32.58 27.43
CA LEU A 129 -2.60 -32.90 28.48
C LEU A 129 -1.51 -33.74 27.83
N ASN A 130 -0.58 -33.10 27.12
CA ASN A 130 0.68 -33.72 26.82
C ASN A 130 1.45 -33.81 28.14
N GLN A 131 1.45 -35.02 28.69
CA GLN A 131 2.32 -35.46 29.76
C GLN A 131 3.76 -35.09 29.40
N THR A 132 4.33 -34.15 30.13
CA THR A 132 5.78 -34.08 30.30
C THR A 132 6.19 -35.28 31.15
N ALA A 133 6.82 -36.27 30.52
CA ALA A 133 7.67 -37.27 31.14
C ALA A 133 8.85 -37.54 30.19
#